data_AF-A0A936P3T2-F1
#
_entry.id   AF-A0A936P3T2-F1
#
_cell.length_a   1.000
_cell.length_b   1.000
_cell.length_c   1.000
_cell.angle_alpha   90.00
_cell.angle_beta   90.00
_cell.angle_gamma   90.00
#
_symmetry.space_group_name_H-M   'P 1'
#
loop_
_entity.id
_entity.type
_entity.pdbx_description
1 polymer ?
#
loop_
_entity_poly.entity_id
_entity_poly.type
_entity_poly.pdbx_seq_one_letter_code
_entity_poly.pdbx_strand_id
1 'polypeptide(L)'
;MRQAEVDKMTVSLICGDDGSDRVAIVMAEGLENVLALTPAQARALATDLITAVNRAEVKASLKTSPNMWRRGGNAPTRPVEVPTCSGESRPRLAAAG
;
A
#
# COMPACT_ATOMS: atom_id res chain seq x y z
N MET A 1 -2.71 -0.41 -25.05
CA MET A 1 -2.11 -0.94 -23.82
C MET A 1 -0.90 -1.77 -24.24
N ARG A 2 0.32 -1.37 -23.90
CA ARG A 2 1.52 -2.19 -24.18
C ARG A 2 1.49 -3.33 -23.17
N GLN A 3 1.13 -4.53 -23.61
CA GLN A 3 1.52 -5.74 -22.90
C GLN A 3 3.05 -5.72 -22.90
N ALA A 4 3.64 -5.42 -21.74
CA ALA A 4 5.05 -5.69 -21.55
C ALA A 4 5.17 -7.20 -21.66
N GLU A 5 5.82 -7.68 -22.71
CA GLU A 5 6.23 -9.07 -22.83
C GLU A 5 7.01 -9.38 -21.55
N VAL A 6 6.42 -10.23 -20.68
CA VAL A 6 7.09 -10.65 -19.46
C VAL A 6 8.16 -11.62 -19.90
N ASP A 7 9.35 -11.08 -20.09
CA ASP A 7 10.50 -11.84 -20.51
C ASP A 7 10.68 -13.04 -19.56
N LYS A 8 10.78 -14.24 -20.12
CA LYS A 8 10.59 -15.48 -19.36
C LYS A 8 11.83 -15.78 -18.49
N MET A 9 11.79 -15.35 -17.23
CA MET A 9 12.80 -15.71 -16.23
C MET A 9 12.49 -17.09 -15.63
N THR A 10 13.50 -17.97 -15.57
CA THR A 10 13.38 -19.31 -14.95
C THR A 10 14.29 -19.40 -13.74
N VAL A 11 13.79 -19.97 -12.64
CA VAL A 11 14.55 -20.21 -11.41
C VAL A 11 14.59 -21.71 -11.15
N SER A 12 15.78 -22.24 -10.85
CA SER A 12 16.00 -23.65 -10.57
C SER A 12 16.99 -23.86 -9.42
N LEU A 13 16.92 -25.00 -8.76
CA LEU A 13 17.90 -25.43 -7.76
C LEU A 13 18.90 -26.37 -8.43
N ILE A 14 20.18 -26.08 -8.25
CA ILE A 14 21.30 -26.95 -8.60
C ILE A 14 21.78 -27.58 -7.30
N CYS A 15 21.58 -28.89 -7.15
CA CYS A 15 22.07 -29.63 -5.98
C CYS A 15 23.56 -29.96 -6.15
N GLY A 16 24.34 -29.71 -5.11
CA GLY A 16 25.74 -30.12 -5.04
C GLY A 16 25.92 -31.29 -4.06
N ASP A 17 26.74 -32.27 -4.43
CA ASP A 17 26.94 -33.50 -3.63
C ASP A 17 27.63 -33.25 -2.28
N ASP A 18 28.23 -32.08 -2.10
CA ASP A 18 28.94 -31.59 -0.91
C ASP A 18 28.17 -30.51 -0.14
N GLY A 19 26.86 -30.36 -0.40
CA GLY A 19 26.03 -29.31 0.19
C GLY A 19 26.25 -27.93 -0.42
N SER A 20 26.91 -27.86 -1.58
CA SER A 20 27.17 -26.62 -2.31
C SER A 20 26.01 -26.13 -3.18
N ASP A 21 24.77 -26.43 -2.77
CA ASP A 21 23.55 -26.08 -3.49
C ASP A 21 23.55 -24.62 -3.98
N ARG A 22 23.13 -24.42 -5.23
CA ARG A 22 23.03 -23.09 -5.85
C ARG A 22 21.64 -22.88 -6.41
N VAL A 23 21.16 -21.65 -6.33
CA VAL A 23 19.96 -21.19 -7.04
C VAL A 23 20.40 -20.61 -8.37
N ALA A 24 19.98 -21.19 -9.47
CA ALA A 24 20.25 -20.70 -10.82
C ALA A 24 19.05 -19.92 -11.34
N ILE A 25 19.33 -18.70 -11.79
CA ILE A 25 18.38 -17.81 -12.44
C ILE A 25 18.80 -17.67 -13.90
N VAL A 26 17.89 -17.99 -14.82
CA VAL A 26 18.09 -17.88 -16.27
C VAL A 26 17.14 -16.82 -16.80
N MET A 27 17.68 -15.80 -17.48
CA MET A 27 16.91 -14.74 -18.14
C MET A 27 16.83 -15.01 -19.64
N ALA A 28 15.67 -14.75 -20.25
CA ALA A 28 15.42 -15.10 -21.65
C ALA A 28 16.20 -14.24 -22.66
N GLU A 29 16.56 -13.00 -22.30
CA GLU A 29 17.43 -12.15 -23.12
C GLU A 29 18.91 -12.56 -23.04
N GLY A 30 19.35 -13.26 -24.09
CA GLY A 30 20.76 -13.55 -24.37
C GLY A 30 21.19 -14.95 -23.95
N LEU A 31 21.71 -15.71 -24.91
CA LEU A 31 22.45 -16.95 -24.66
C LEU A 31 23.50 -16.66 -23.57
N GLU A 32 23.41 -17.34 -22.42
CA GLU A 32 24.43 -17.42 -21.35
C GLU A 32 24.27 -16.52 -20.10
N ASN A 33 23.14 -15.84 -19.85
CA ASN A 33 22.96 -15.12 -18.58
C ASN A 33 22.39 -16.03 -17.46
N VAL A 34 23.22 -16.96 -16.98
CA VAL A 34 22.89 -17.78 -15.80
C VAL A 34 23.53 -17.17 -14.55
N LEU A 35 22.71 -16.67 -13.64
CA LEU A 35 23.16 -16.22 -12.33
C LEU A 35 23.04 -17.37 -11.33
N ALA A 36 24.18 -17.90 -10.87
CA ALA A 36 24.23 -18.92 -9.82
C ALA A 36 24.51 -18.28 -8.45
N LEU A 37 23.56 -18.41 -7.52
CA LEU A 37 23.61 -17.81 -6.20
C LEU A 37 23.69 -18.88 -5.11
N THR A 38 24.36 -18.58 -3.99
CA THR A 38 24.13 -19.36 -2.76
C THR A 38 22.69 -19.18 -2.26
N PRO A 39 22.17 -20.10 -1.43
CA PRO A 39 20.84 -19.95 -0.83
C PRO A 39 20.70 -18.67 -0.01
N ALA A 40 21.78 -18.22 0.65
CA ALA A 40 21.79 -16.97 1.40
C ALA A 40 21.66 -15.74 0.50
N GLN A 41 22.41 -15.69 -0.60
CA GLN A 41 22.32 -14.60 -1.59
C GLN A 41 20.95 -14.57 -2.28
N ALA A 42 20.42 -15.74 -2.67
CA ALA A 42 19.09 -15.83 -3.27
C ALA A 42 17.99 -15.33 -2.32
N ARG A 43 18.11 -15.62 -1.02
CA ARG A 43 17.19 -15.12 0.01
C ARG A 43 17.24 -13.60 0.17
N ALA A 44 18.44 -13.02 0.19
CA ALA A 44 18.61 -11.57 0.23
C ALA A 44 17.99 -10.91 -1.01
N LEU A 45 18.32 -11.43 -2.20
CA LEU A 45 17.76 -10.95 -3.47
C LEU A 45 16.22 -11.02 -3.50
N ALA A 46 15.62 -12.13 -3.05
CA ALA A 46 14.17 -12.26 -2.98
C ALA A 46 13.52 -11.20 -2.08
N THR A 47 14.15 -10.88 -0.96
CA THR A 47 13.68 -9.86 -0.02
C THR A 47 13.71 -8.47 -0.66
N ASP A 48 14.79 -8.14 -1.37
CA ASP A 48 14.93 -6.87 -2.08
C ASP A 48 13.91 -6.75 -3.21
N LEU A 49 13.67 -7.82 -3.97
CA LEU A 49 12.66 -7.85 -5.03
C LEU A 49 11.26 -7.60 -4.48
N ILE A 50 10.86 -8.27 -3.40
CA ILE A 50 9.55 -8.04 -2.75
C ILE A 50 9.42 -6.58 -2.31
N THR A 51 10.47 -6.04 -1.70
CA THR A 51 10.49 -4.64 -1.22
C THR A 51 10.33 -3.65 -2.37
N ALA A 52 11.05 -3.87 -3.47
CA ALA A 52 10.97 -3.03 -4.66
C ALA A 52 9.58 -3.08 -5.32
N VAL A 53 9.00 -4.28 -5.43
CA VAL A 53 7.65 -4.50 -5.97
C VAL A 53 6.61 -3.77 -5.13
N ASN A 54 6.59 -4.00 -3.81
CA ASN A 54 5.65 -3.34 -2.89
C ASN A 54 5.73 -1.81 -3.02
N ARG A 55 6.95 -1.26 -3.10
CA ARG A 55 7.15 0.18 -3.28
C ARG A 55 6.61 0.69 -4.61
N ALA A 56 6.79 -0.07 -5.69
CA ALA A 56 6.28 0.28 -7.01
C ALA A 56 4.74 0.28 -7.04
N GLU A 57 4.11 -0.72 -6.44
CA GLU A 57 2.66 -0.86 -6.36
C GLU A 57 2.00 0.22 -5.51
N VAL A 58 2.58 0.54 -4.34
CA VAL A 58 2.11 1.66 -3.51
C VAL A 58 2.22 2.97 -4.28
N LYS A 59 3.35 3.21 -4.95
CA LYS A 59 3.54 4.42 -5.77
C LYS A 59 2.53 4.50 -6.90
N ALA A 60 2.22 3.39 -7.57
CA ALA A 60 1.20 3.33 -8.62
C ALA A 60 -0.21 3.61 -8.05
N SER A 61 -0.56 2.97 -6.93
CA SER A 61 -1.85 3.17 -6.24
C SER A 61 -2.08 4.62 -5.84
N LEU A 62 -1.05 5.28 -5.29
CA LEU A 62 -1.11 6.71 -4.93
C LEU A 62 -1.26 7.61 -6.16
N LYS A 63 -0.56 7.31 -7.27
CA LYS A 63 -0.71 8.03 -8.54
C LYS A 63 -2.08 7.89 -9.18
N THR A 64 -2.76 6.75 -8.98
CA THR A 64 -4.13 6.48 -9.46
C THR A 64 -5.20 7.05 -8.53
N SER A 65 -4.82 7.45 -7.31
CA SER A 65 -5.70 8.13 -6.35
C SER A 65 -5.66 9.68 -6.31
N PRO A 66 -5.46 10.46 -7.40
CA PRO A 66 -5.54 11.93 -7.37
C PRO A 66 -6.89 12.46 -6.89
N ASN A 67 -7.92 11.62 -6.90
CA ASN A 67 -9.29 12.00 -6.54
C ASN A 67 -9.65 11.75 -5.06
N MET A 68 -8.81 11.10 -4.25
CA MET A 68 -9.09 10.91 -2.82
C MET A 68 -8.94 12.23 -2.03
N TRP A 69 -8.01 13.10 -2.42
CA TRP A 69 -7.75 14.36 -1.71
C TRP A 69 -8.71 15.48 -2.09
N ARG A 70 -9.38 15.40 -3.26
CA ARG A 70 -10.42 16.36 -3.65
C ARG A 70 -11.77 16.14 -2.95
N ARG A 71 -11.97 15.00 -2.28
CA ARG A 71 -13.26 14.67 -1.62
C ARG A 71 -13.35 15.07 -0.15
N GLY A 72 -12.35 15.79 0.39
CA GLY A 72 -12.36 16.32 1.75
C GLY A 72 -13.05 17.69 1.92
N GLY A 73 -13.53 18.32 0.84
CA GLY A 73 -14.07 19.69 0.87
C GLY A 73 -15.59 19.83 0.93
N ASN A 74 -16.35 18.74 0.98
CA ASN A 74 -17.82 18.80 1.00
C ASN A 74 -18.40 17.85 2.06
N ALA A 75 -18.01 18.08 3.32
CA ALA A 75 -18.88 17.68 4.42
C ALA A 75 -20.02 18.71 4.46
N PRO A 76 -21.29 18.33 4.22
CA PRO A 76 -22.39 19.25 4.46
C PRO A 76 -22.37 19.59 5.95
N THR A 77 -22.11 20.85 6.27
CA THR A 77 -22.34 21.42 7.59
C THR A 77 -23.78 21.12 7.96
N ARG A 78 -24.01 20.14 8.83
CA ARG A 78 -25.30 19.99 9.48
C ARG A 78 -25.58 21.30 10.21
N PRO A 79 -26.73 21.97 9.98
CA PRO A 79 -27.10 23.10 10.81
C PRO A 79 -27.15 22.60 12.25
N VAL A 80 -26.35 23.21 13.11
CA VAL A 80 -26.47 23.01 14.55
C VAL A 80 -27.79 23.68 14.93
N GLU A 81 -28.85 22.89 15.12
CA GLU A 81 -30.07 23.39 15.74
C GLU A 81 -29.72 23.81 17.18
N VAL A 82 -29.68 25.12 17.38
CA VAL A 82 -29.60 25.75 18.70
C VAL A 82 -30.91 25.45 19.44
N PRO A 83 -30.89 24.85 20.65
CA PRO A 83 -32.08 24.76 21.47
C PRO A 83 -32.44 26.16 21.96
N THR A 84 -33.55 26.71 21.46
CA THR A 84 -34.16 27.91 22.03
C THR A 84 -34.76 27.52 23.39
N CYS A 85 -34.04 27.82 24.48
CA CYS A 85 -34.58 27.78 25.83
C CYS A 85 -35.55 28.96 26.02
N SER A 86 -36.77 28.82 25.53
CA SER A 86 -37.90 29.70 25.87
C SER A 86 -38.75 29.00 26.93
N GLY A 87 -38.24 28.99 28.16
CA GLY A 87 -38.94 28.51 29.35
C GLY A 87 -39.35 29.69 30.21
N GLU A 88 -40.54 30.21 29.94
CA GLU A 88 -41.25 31.23 30.69
C GLU A 88 -41.33 30.85 32.18
N SER A 89 -40.92 31.75 33.08
CA SER A 89 -41.22 31.63 34.52
C SER A 89 -41.51 33.02 35.08
N ARG A 90 -42.81 33.26 35.28
CA ARG A 90 -43.42 34.52 35.74
C ARG A 90 -42.91 34.89 37.15
N PRO A 91 -42.72 36.17 37.48
CA PRO A 91 -42.39 36.59 38.83
C PRO A 91 -43.62 36.48 39.74
N ARG A 92 -43.53 35.70 40.83
CA ARG A 92 -44.50 35.79 41.93
C ARG A 92 -44.10 36.95 42.84
N LEU A 93 -44.88 38.04 42.77
CA LEU A 93 -44.97 39.02 43.84
C LEU A 93 -45.41 38.31 45.13
N ALA A 94 -44.63 38.46 46.20
CA ALA A 94 -45.13 38.30 47.55
C ALA A 94 -45.01 39.66 48.24
N ALA A 95 -46.18 40.27 48.47
CA ALA A 95 -46.36 41.47 49.25
C ALA A 95 -46.24 41.18 50.76
N ALA A 96 -45.97 42.26 51.50
CA ALA A 96 -45.72 42.33 52.93
C ALA A 96 -46.85 41.81 53.84
N GLY A 97 -46.46 41.44 55.05
CA GLY A 97 -47.28 41.20 56.24
C GLY A 97 -46.38 41.05 57.45
#